data_AF-A0A7Y4MG02-F1
#
_entry.id   AF-A0A7Y4MG02-F1
#
_cell.length_a   1.000
_cell.length_b   1.000
_cell.length_c   1.000
_cell.angle_alpha   90.00
_cell.angle_beta   90.00
_cell.angle_gamma   90.00
#
_symmetry.space_group_name_H-M   'P 1'
#
loop_
_entity.id
_entity.type
_entity.pdbx_description
1 polymer ?
#
loop_
_entity_poly.entity_id
_entity_poly.type
_entity_poly.pdbx_seq_one_letter_code
_entity_poly.pdbx_strand_id
1 'polypeptide(L)'
;MKALFDFSFNSFIAPSIAKIVYLLVMVIIAITYLLFVVVSFQQSALFGLLVMLVLGPLFGLLYLVLARVGLESLIASIRTAENTGELVRRAGNAGPGNAGPGTMNMPSYPPTNPDSSL
;
A
#
# COMPACT_ATOMS: atom_id res chain seq x y z
N MET A 1 7.29 -25.16 5.69
CA MET A 1 8.13 -24.27 6.53
C MET A 1 9.42 -23.86 5.80
N LYS A 2 9.32 -23.39 4.53
CA LYS A 2 10.48 -22.95 3.72
C LYS A 2 10.28 -21.55 3.10
N ALA A 3 9.04 -21.11 2.94
CA ALA A 3 8.70 -19.81 2.35
C ALA A 3 8.94 -18.60 3.29
N LEU A 4 9.24 -18.82 4.57
CA LEU A 4 9.54 -17.75 5.52
C LEU A 4 11.00 -17.25 5.46
N PHE A 5 11.87 -17.97 4.73
CA PHE A 5 13.28 -17.59 4.49
C PHE A 5 13.59 -17.46 2.99
N ASP A 6 12.57 -17.26 2.17
CA ASP A 6 12.78 -16.99 0.75
C ASP A 6 12.97 -15.48 0.54
N PHE A 7 14.24 -15.06 0.53
CA PHE A 7 14.67 -13.70 0.16
C PHE A 7 14.58 -13.45 -1.37
N SER A 8 14.00 -14.39 -2.13
CA SER A 8 13.67 -14.19 -3.54
C SER A 8 12.40 -13.36 -3.64
N PHE A 9 12.57 -12.04 -3.76
CA PHE A 9 11.51 -11.05 -4.02
C PHE A 9 10.90 -11.21 -5.43
N ASN A 10 10.43 -12.41 -5.80
CA ASN A 10 10.03 -12.74 -7.17
C ASN A 10 8.51 -12.84 -7.39
N SER A 11 7.68 -12.38 -6.45
CA SER A 11 6.24 -12.29 -6.72
C SER A 11 5.56 -11.21 -5.88
N PHE A 12 4.65 -10.48 -6.53
CA PHE A 12 3.80 -9.41 -6.00
C PHE A 12 2.83 -9.91 -4.90
N ILE A 13 3.36 -10.37 -3.77
CA ILE A 13 2.60 -10.73 -2.54
C ILE A 13 2.77 -9.63 -1.48
N ALA A 14 3.47 -8.56 -1.83
CA ALA A 14 3.87 -7.48 -0.93
C ALA A 14 2.68 -6.81 -0.17
N PRO A 15 1.46 -6.65 -0.73
CA PRO A 15 0.33 -6.12 0.04
C PRO A 15 -0.19 -7.08 1.13
N SER A 16 -0.14 -8.39 0.88
CA SER A 16 -0.66 -9.42 1.80
C SER A 16 0.29 -9.67 2.98
N ILE A 17 1.60 -9.63 2.73
CA ILE A 17 2.64 -9.83 3.77
C ILE A 17 2.68 -8.63 4.73
N ALA A 18 2.41 -7.42 4.25
CA ALA A 18 2.44 -6.20 5.06
C ALA A 18 1.52 -6.28 6.30
N LYS A 19 0.35 -6.92 6.20
CA LYS A 19 -0.56 -7.14 7.34
C LYS A 19 0.07 -8.04 8.42
N ILE A 20 0.77 -9.09 8.01
CA ILE A 20 1.44 -10.02 8.91
C ILE A 20 2.62 -9.31 9.59
N VAL A 21 3.37 -8.50 8.83
CA VAL A 21 4.47 -7.69 9.36
C VAL A 21 3.95 -6.68 10.39
N TYR A 22 2.82 -6.01 10.13
CA TYR A 22 2.20 -5.11 11.11
C TYR A 22 1.90 -5.82 12.43
N LEU A 23 1.26 -6.99 12.35
CA LEU A 23 0.90 -7.78 13.52
C LEU A 23 2.17 -8.17 14.31
N LEU A 24 3.21 -8.59 13.61
CA LEU A 24 4.49 -8.97 14.21
C LEU A 24 5.16 -7.77 14.90
N VAL A 25 5.24 -6.61 14.22
CA VAL A 25 5.79 -5.38 14.80
C VAL A 25 5.00 -4.93 16.03
N MET A 26 3.67 -4.99 15.98
CA MET A 26 2.80 -4.66 17.10
C MET A 26 3.06 -5.56 18.31
N VAL A 27 3.20 -6.88 18.10
CA VAL A 27 3.54 -7.84 19.16
C VAL A 27 4.94 -7.57 19.71
N ILE A 28 5.93 -7.28 18.86
CA ILE A 28 7.28 -6.92 19.32
C ILE A 28 7.23 -5.67 20.19
N ILE A 29 6.56 -4.60 19.74
CA ILE A 29 6.44 -3.36 20.51
C ILE A 29 5.81 -3.63 21.88
N ALA A 30 4.75 -4.44 21.94
CA ALA A 30 4.09 -4.80 23.20
C ALA A 30 5.02 -5.58 24.14
N ILE A 31 5.76 -6.55 23.63
CA ILE A 31 6.73 -7.33 24.42
C ILE A 31 7.87 -6.45 24.91
N THR A 32 8.47 -5.65 24.02
CA THR A 32 9.55 -4.72 24.36
C THR A 32 9.10 -3.70 25.41
N TYR A 33 7.89 -3.16 25.28
CA TYR A 33 7.29 -2.28 26.28
C TYR A 33 7.23 -2.96 27.66
N LEU A 34 6.72 -4.20 27.72
CA LEU A 34 6.56 -4.93 28.98
C LEU A 34 7.93 -5.22 29.63
N LEU A 35 8.94 -5.60 28.83
CA LEU A 35 10.31 -5.76 29.31
C LEU A 35 10.91 -4.46 29.85
N PHE A 36 10.70 -3.34 29.15
CA PHE A 36 11.17 -2.02 29.60
C PHE A 36 10.54 -1.61 30.93
N VAL A 37 9.24 -1.89 31.11
CA VAL A 37 8.56 -1.63 32.39
C VAL A 37 9.22 -2.43 33.51
N VAL A 38 9.45 -3.73 33.32
CA VAL A 38 10.11 -4.59 34.34
C VAL A 38 11.51 -4.08 34.69
N VAL A 39 12.33 -3.74 33.69
CA VAL A 39 13.68 -3.19 33.90
C VAL A 39 13.63 -1.84 34.63
N SER A 40 12.64 -1.00 34.33
CA SER A 40 12.49 0.31 34.96
C SER A 40 12.16 0.20 36.45
N PHE A 41 11.35 -0.78 36.84
CA PHE A 41 11.05 -1.05 38.25
C PHE A 41 12.25 -1.60 39.03
N GLN A 42 13.21 -2.26 38.38
CA GLN A 42 14.45 -2.69 39.04
C GLN A 42 15.37 -1.52 39.39
N GLN A 43 15.29 -0.41 38.65
CA GLN A 43 16.10 0.79 38.91
C GLN A 43 15.50 1.65 40.03
N SER A 44 14.20 1.96 39.95
CA SER A 44 13.46 2.56 41.07
C SER A 44 11.95 2.46 40.86
N ALA A 45 11.19 2.40 41.97
CA ALA A 45 9.74 2.33 41.92
C ALA A 45 9.10 3.57 41.26
N LEU A 46 9.64 4.76 41.53
CA LEU A 46 9.14 6.01 40.95
C LEU A 46 9.40 6.09 39.44
N PHE A 47 10.60 5.67 39.00
CA PHE A 47 10.93 5.61 37.57
C PHE A 47 10.08 4.55 36.84
N GLY A 48 9.89 3.38 37.45
CA GLY A 48 9.00 2.34 36.91
C GLY A 48 7.57 2.83 36.70
N LEU A 49 7.02 3.56 37.69
CA LEU A 49 5.68 4.15 37.58
C LEU A 49 5.59 5.19 36.46
N LEU A 50 6.60 6.06 36.33
CA LEU A 50 6.66 7.08 35.28
C LEU A 50 6.76 6.46 33.88
N VAL A 51 7.54 5.39 33.73
CA VAL A 51 7.64 4.64 32.48
C VAL A 51 6.34 3.90 32.16
N MET A 52 5.70 3.26 33.13
CA MET A 52 4.45 2.55 32.89
C MET A 52 3.29 3.49 32.52
N LEU A 53 3.18 4.65 33.17
CA LEU A 53 2.00 5.52 33.03
C LEU A 53 2.14 6.56 31.92
N VAL A 54 3.34 7.10 31.72
CA VAL A 54 3.55 8.26 30.83
C VAL A 54 4.42 7.87 29.65
N LEU A 55 5.69 7.53 29.90
CA LEU A 55 6.65 7.36 28.82
C LEU A 55 6.30 6.17 27.93
N GLY A 56 5.94 5.05 28.53
CA GLY A 56 5.75 3.83 27.80
C GLY A 56 4.49 3.85 26.91
N PRO A 57 3.30 4.31 27.36
CA PRO A 57 2.16 4.53 26.47
C PRO A 57 2.46 5.58 25.40
N LEU A 58 3.17 6.65 25.74
CA LEU A 58 3.56 7.71 24.79
C LEU A 58 4.46 7.16 23.67
N PHE A 59 5.53 6.44 24.03
CA PHE A 59 6.44 5.83 23.07
C PHE A 59 5.78 4.67 22.32
N GLY A 60 5.02 3.81 23.01
CA GLY A 60 4.30 2.70 22.40
C GLY A 60 3.30 3.17 21.34
N LEU A 61 2.50 4.20 21.66
CA LEU A 61 1.58 4.81 20.71
C LEU A 61 2.33 5.43 19.53
N LEU A 62 3.40 6.18 19.79
CA LEU A 62 4.23 6.78 18.74
C LEU A 62 4.79 5.72 17.77
N TYR A 63 5.39 4.64 18.29
CA TYR A 63 5.91 3.55 17.47
C TYR A 63 4.82 2.82 16.70
N LEU A 64 3.64 2.60 17.29
CA LEU A 64 2.52 1.97 16.59
C LEU A 64 2.00 2.86 15.45
N VAL A 65 1.89 4.17 15.66
CA VAL A 65 1.49 5.13 14.63
C VAL A 65 2.52 5.16 13.50
N LEU A 66 3.81 5.22 13.82
CA LEU A 66 4.87 5.19 12.82
C LEU A 66 4.86 3.87 12.03
N ALA A 67 4.71 2.74 12.70
CA ALA A 67 4.58 1.44 12.04
C ALA A 67 3.36 1.40 11.10
N ARG A 68 2.23 1.98 11.54
CA ARG A 68 1.01 2.07 10.74
C ARG A 68 1.24 2.89 9.46
N VAL A 69 1.76 4.10 9.60
CA VAL A 69 2.02 5.01 8.48
C VAL A 69 3.08 4.43 7.54
N GLY A 70 4.13 3.81 8.08
CA GLY A 70 5.18 3.15 7.29
C GLY A 70 4.61 2.02 6.43
N LEU A 71 3.76 1.17 7.01
CA LEU A 71 3.12 0.09 6.25
C LEU A 71 2.08 0.58 5.25
N GLU A 72 1.31 1.62 5.59
CA GLU A 72 0.38 2.25 4.66
C GLU A 72 1.10 2.85 3.45
N SER A 73 2.22 3.53 3.66
CA SER A 73 3.04 4.08 2.56
C SER A 73 3.67 2.99 1.70
N LEU A 74 4.15 1.90 2.31
CA LEU A 74 4.70 0.76 1.58
C LEU A 74 3.61 0.11 0.70
N ILE A 75 2.44 -0.21 1.26
CA ILE A 75 1.32 -0.80 0.51
C ILE A 75 0.85 0.14 -0.61
N ALA A 76 0.78 1.45 -0.35
CA ALA A 76 0.38 2.44 -1.35
C ALA A 76 1.36 2.49 -2.54
N SER A 77 2.66 2.43 -2.28
CA SER A 77 3.67 2.39 -3.35
C SER A 77 3.57 1.14 -4.22
N ILE A 78 3.38 -0.04 -3.62
CA ILE A 78 3.20 -1.30 -4.35
C ILE A 78 1.94 -1.25 -5.21
N ARG A 79 0.82 -0.81 -4.64
CA ARG A 79 -0.46 -0.72 -5.36
C ARG A 79 -0.38 0.24 -6.53
N THR A 80 0.40 1.32 -6.41
CA THR A 80 0.66 2.26 -7.50
C THR A 80 1.44 1.61 -8.65
N ALA A 81 2.44 0.78 -8.33
CA ALA A 81 3.20 0.02 -9.33
C ALA A 81 2.32 -1.01 -10.07
N GLU A 82 1.47 -1.74 -9.34
CA GLU A 82 0.54 -2.72 -9.91
C GLU A 82 -0.48 -2.06 -10.86
N ASN A 83 -1.08 -0.94 -10.43
CA ASN A 83 -2.04 -0.19 -11.24
C ASN A 83 -1.41 0.32 -12.55
N THR A 84 -0.15 0.75 -12.51
CA THR A 84 0.58 1.23 -13.70
C THR A 84 0.81 0.10 -14.71
N GLY A 85 1.17 -1.10 -14.25
CA GLY A 85 1.33 -2.27 -15.11
C GLY A 85 0.02 -2.70 -15.78
N GLU A 86 -1.12 -2.60 -15.07
CA GLU A 86 -2.43 -2.86 -15.66
C GLU A 86 -2.83 -1.83 -16.73
N LEU A 87 -2.57 -0.54 -16.50
CA LEU A 87 -2.85 0.51 -17.49
C LEU A 87 -2.07 0.29 -18.79
N VAL A 88 -0.79 -0.09 -18.71
CA VAL A 88 0.02 -0.43 -19.90
C VAL A 88 -0.51 -1.68 -20.60
N ARG A 89 -0.91 -2.72 -19.85
CA ARG A 89 -1.51 -3.94 -20.42
C ARG A 89 -2.84 -3.64 -21.15
N ARG A 90 -3.68 -2.77 -20.59
CA ARG A 90 -4.94 -2.34 -21.23
C ARG A 90 -4.68 -1.44 -22.44
N ALA A 91 -3.69 -0.54 -22.38
CA ALA A 91 -3.27 0.27 -23.52
C ALA A 91 -2.70 -0.59 -24.66
N GLY A 92 -1.92 -1.64 -24.35
CA GLY A 92 -1.41 -2.60 -25.32
C GLY A 92 -2.51 -3.44 -25.99
N ASN A 93 -3.53 -3.84 -25.23
CA ASN A 93 -4.71 -4.53 -25.78
C ASN A 93 -5.66 -3.60 -26.55
N ALA A 94 -5.57 -2.28 -26.36
CA ALA A 94 -6.21 -1.26 -27.17
C ALA A 94 -5.36 -0.82 -28.38
N GLY A 95 -4.30 -1.57 -28.71
CA GLY A 95 -3.56 -1.45 -29.96
C GLY A 95 -4.43 -1.78 -31.19
N PRO A 96 -4.02 -1.33 -32.38
CA PRO A 96 -4.85 -1.23 -33.60
C PRO A 96 -5.18 -2.60 -34.23
N GLY A 97 -5.98 -3.40 -33.54
CA GLY A 97 -6.38 -4.75 -33.98
C GLY A 97 -7.76 -5.19 -33.49
N ASN A 98 -8.44 -4.40 -32.66
CA ASN A 98 -9.81 -4.70 -32.18
C ASN A 98 -10.88 -3.81 -32.82
N ALA A 99 -10.57 -3.16 -33.95
CA ALA A 99 -11.57 -2.71 -34.90
C ALA A 99 -11.86 -3.89 -35.83
N GLY A 100 -12.74 -4.81 -35.41
CA GLY A 100 -13.38 -5.72 -36.36
C GLY A 100 -14.04 -4.92 -37.48
N PRO A 101 -14.26 -5.50 -38.69
CA PRO A 101 -14.93 -4.81 -39.78
C PRO A 101 -16.38 -4.53 -39.37
N GLY A 102 -16.60 -3.40 -38.71
CA GLY A 102 -17.80 -3.09 -37.96
C GLY A 102 -17.96 -1.59 -37.85
N THR A 103 -18.50 -1.01 -38.93
CA THR A 103 -19.29 0.23 -38.94
C THR A 103 -18.72 1.37 -38.11
N MET A 104 -17.70 2.04 -38.65
CA MET A 104 -17.46 3.44 -38.31
C MET A 104 -18.72 4.21 -38.73
N ASN A 105 -19.61 4.47 -37.78
CA ASN A 105 -20.78 5.31 -37.99
C ASN A 105 -20.28 6.75 -38.14
N MET A 106 -19.83 7.11 -39.35
CA MET A 106 -19.51 8.49 -39.68
C MET A 106 -20.79 9.30 -39.60
N PRO A 107 -20.81 10.43 -38.87
CA PRO A 107 -21.89 11.40 -39.02
C PRO A 107 -22.00 11.76 -40.50
N SER A 108 -23.11 11.40 -41.15
CA SER A 108 -23.38 11.80 -42.53
C SER A 108 -23.60 13.30 -42.53
N TYR A 109 -22.61 14.06 -43.01
CA TYR A 109 -22.84 15.46 -43.32
C TYR A 109 -23.86 15.53 -44.47
N PRO A 110 -24.91 16.36 -44.37
CA PRO A 110 -25.81 16.57 -45.50
C PRO A 110 -25.00 17.12 -46.68
N PRO A 111 -25.30 16.70 -47.92
CA PRO A 111 -24.60 17.20 -49.09
C PRO A 111 -24.74 18.72 -49.14
N THR A 112 -23.61 19.42 -49.16
CA THR A 112 -23.58 20.85 -49.42
C THR A 112 -23.99 21.06 -50.87
N ASN A 113 -25.22 21.54 -51.07
CA ASN A 113 -25.74 21.89 -52.38
C ASN A 113 -24.94 23.10 -52.92
N PRO A 114 -24.27 23.03 -54.08
CA PRO A 114 -23.46 24.13 -54.61
C PRO A 114 -24.25 25.39 -54.98
N ASP A 115 -25.58 25.37 -54.93
CA ASP A 115 -26.42 26.36 -55.61
C ASP A 115 -26.98 27.48 -54.71
N SER A 116 -26.48 27.68 -53.48
CA SER A 116 -26.98 28.75 -52.59
C SER A 116 -26.25 30.09 -52.70
N SER A 117 -25.43 30.30 -53.74
CA SER A 117 -24.76 31.57 -53.99
C SER A 117 -25.25 32.25 -55.27
N LEU A 118 -26.50 32.73 -55.29
CA LEU A 118 -26.97 33.86 -56.09
C LEU A 118 -28.15 34.55 -55.40
#